data_AF-A0A269TJ10-F1
#
_entry.id   AF-A0A269TJ10-F1
#
_cell.length_a   1.000
_cell.length_b   1.000
_cell.length_c   1.000
_cell.angle_alpha   90.00
_cell.angle_beta   90.00
_cell.angle_gamma   90.00
#
_symmetry.space_group_name_H-M   'P 1'
#
loop_
_entity.id
_entity.type
_entity.pdbx_description
1 polymer ?
#
loop_
_entity_poly.entity_id
_entity_poly.type
_entity_poly.pdbx_seq_one_letter_code
_entity_poly.pdbx_strand_id
1 'polypeptide(L)'
;MKNKTFKITADHPTKTLKALKETHDMEETIHKVHINQDTGRAKLHFEAEGDPKPIIVQPPGPIIEWDDDEPFDKKWVMTQIKKSADGIIKSLGAQINEIRVQNMGINSKVDSLEGKVNNLEIQVKEVKEQNKDLYSKVESLETQVKEVKEQNKDLYSKVESLETQVKEVKEQNKDLYSKVEKLEVQNIELQTQNEGLKKQNEEIVKQLKEILEIIKKK
;
A
#
# COMPACT_ATOMS: atom_id res chain seq x y z
N MET A 1 38.06 79.64 -90.37
CA MET A 1 37.87 78.45 -91.25
C MET A 1 37.21 77.34 -90.44
N LYS A 2 36.35 76.56 -91.08
CA LYS A 2 35.36 75.65 -90.47
C LYS A 2 36.04 74.53 -89.66
N ASN A 3 35.71 74.41 -88.37
CA ASN A 3 36.07 73.25 -87.54
C ASN A 3 35.38 72.00 -88.13
N LYS A 4 36.17 71.12 -88.73
CA LYS A 4 35.69 69.84 -89.29
C LYS A 4 35.85 68.77 -88.20
N THR A 5 34.74 68.39 -87.58
CA THR A 5 34.70 67.26 -86.65
C THR A 5 34.66 65.97 -87.46
N PHE A 6 35.69 65.14 -87.34
CA PHE A 6 35.70 63.80 -87.93
C PHE A 6 35.19 62.81 -86.88
N LYS A 7 34.13 62.07 -87.20
CA LYS A 7 33.66 60.94 -86.39
C LYS A 7 34.42 59.71 -86.87
N ILE A 8 35.43 59.28 -86.13
CA ILE A 8 36.10 58.00 -86.34
C ILE A 8 35.42 57.03 -85.38
N THR A 9 34.67 56.07 -85.91
CA THR A 9 34.09 54.99 -85.13
C THR A 9 35.06 53.82 -85.16
N ALA A 10 35.81 53.61 -84.08
CA ALA A 10 36.64 52.44 -83.89
C ALA A 10 36.16 51.76 -82.61
N ASP A 11 35.47 50.63 -82.76
CA ASP A 11 34.92 49.85 -81.65
C ASP A 11 36.03 48.98 -81.03
N HIS A 12 36.94 49.64 -80.31
CA HIS A 12 37.97 48.99 -79.49
C HIS A 12 37.82 49.52 -78.06
N PRO A 13 36.91 48.92 -77.26
CA PRO A 13 36.67 49.37 -75.91
C PRO A 13 37.97 49.31 -75.10
N THR A 14 38.27 50.38 -74.37
CA THR A 14 39.44 50.43 -73.49
C THR A 14 39.34 49.36 -72.40
N LYS A 15 40.48 48.92 -71.86
CA LYS A 15 40.53 47.94 -70.76
C LYS A 15 39.62 48.34 -69.59
N THR A 16 39.50 49.64 -69.32
CA THR A 16 38.64 50.20 -68.28
C THR A 16 37.14 49.98 -68.55
N LEU A 17 36.69 50.19 -69.78
CA LEU A 17 35.28 49.95 -70.14
C LEU A 17 34.91 48.47 -70.06
N LYS A 18 35.84 47.59 -70.42
CA LYS A 18 35.65 46.14 -70.32
C LYS A 18 35.42 45.69 -68.88
N ALA A 19 36.20 46.21 -67.93
CA ALA A 19 36.01 45.94 -66.50
C ALA A 19 34.69 46.52 -65.96
N LEU A 20 34.28 47.70 -66.42
CA LEU A 20 33.02 48.31 -65.99
C LEU A 20 31.80 47.54 -66.52
N LYS A 21 31.87 46.97 -67.73
CA LYS A 21 30.81 46.10 -68.28
C LYS A 21 30.54 44.83 -67.46
N GLU A 22 31.44 44.42 -66.57
CA GLU A 22 31.22 43.29 -65.66
C GLU A 22 30.24 43.65 -64.53
N THR A 23 30.25 44.92 -64.08
CA THR A 23 29.49 45.40 -62.91
C THR A 23 28.35 46.35 -63.26
N HIS A 24 28.39 46.98 -64.42
CA HIS A 24 27.44 47.98 -64.89
C HIS A 24 27.03 47.68 -66.34
N ASP A 25 25.80 47.98 -66.70
CA ASP A 25 25.31 47.92 -68.08
C ASP A 25 25.72 49.20 -68.81
N MET A 26 26.96 49.21 -69.33
CA MET A 26 27.59 50.39 -69.92
C MET A 26 27.14 50.65 -71.37
N GLU A 27 26.65 51.86 -71.64
CA GLU A 27 26.42 52.42 -72.97
C GLU A 27 27.39 53.57 -73.29
N GLU A 28 27.90 53.62 -74.53
CA GLU A 28 28.85 54.66 -74.96
C GLU A 28 28.10 55.89 -75.50
N THR A 29 28.33 57.06 -74.92
CA THR A 29 27.53 58.26 -75.21
C THR A 29 28.28 59.24 -76.13
N ILE A 30 29.62 59.33 -76.06
CA ILE A 30 30.39 60.30 -76.86
C ILE A 30 31.73 59.74 -77.37
N HIS A 31 31.95 59.90 -78.68
CA HIS A 31 33.25 59.76 -79.35
C HIS A 31 33.60 61.04 -80.12
N LYS A 32 34.51 61.87 -79.60
CA LYS A 32 34.95 63.11 -80.28
C LYS A 32 36.48 63.19 -80.32
N VAL A 33 37.04 63.35 -81.52
CA VAL A 33 38.47 63.62 -81.71
C VAL A 33 38.64 65.07 -82.15
N HIS A 34 39.41 65.85 -81.37
CA HIS A 34 39.81 67.20 -81.72
C HIS A 34 41.27 67.20 -82.14
N ILE A 35 41.56 67.63 -83.37
CA ILE A 35 42.92 67.72 -83.89
C ILE A 35 43.30 69.20 -83.94
N ASN A 36 44.32 69.56 -83.17
CA ASN A 36 44.89 70.90 -83.21
C ASN A 36 45.80 71.00 -84.46
N GLN A 37 45.43 71.86 -85.40
CA GLN A 37 46.12 71.95 -86.70
C GLN A 37 47.52 72.60 -86.61
N ASP A 38 47.77 73.43 -85.61
CA ASP A 38 49.05 74.13 -85.45
C ASP A 38 50.14 73.23 -84.83
N THR A 39 49.72 72.26 -84.02
CA THR A 39 50.62 71.36 -83.28
C THR A 39 50.57 69.90 -83.75
N GLY A 40 49.62 69.55 -84.62
CA GLY A 40 49.36 68.18 -85.07
C GLY A 40 48.86 67.23 -83.97
N ARG A 41 48.63 67.72 -82.73
CA ARG A 41 48.19 66.90 -81.61
C ARG A 41 46.70 66.59 -81.70
N ALA A 42 46.36 65.31 -81.58
CA ALA A 42 44.98 64.84 -81.45
C ALA A 42 44.61 64.64 -79.97
N LYS A 43 43.43 65.12 -79.57
CA LYS A 43 42.81 64.88 -78.27
C LYS A 43 41.51 64.12 -78.47
N LEU A 44 41.44 62.90 -77.92
CA LEU A 44 40.23 62.08 -77.91
C LEU A 44 39.44 62.34 -76.63
N HIS A 45 38.15 62.60 -76.78
CA HIS A 45 37.15 62.62 -75.72
C HIS A 45 36.27 61.38 -75.88
N PHE A 46 36.28 60.55 -74.84
CA PHE A 46 35.48 59.33 -74.71
C PHE A 46 34.65 59.44 -73.43
N GLU A 47 33.35 59.19 -73.53
CA GLU A 47 32.41 59.16 -72.41
C GLU A 47 31.47 57.96 -72.57
N ALA A 48 31.28 57.23 -71.46
CA ALA A 48 30.37 56.10 -71.37
C ALA A 48 29.70 56.15 -70.00
N GLU A 49 28.41 55.83 -69.96
CA GLU A 49 27.56 55.86 -68.77
C GLU A 49 26.78 54.54 -68.72
N GLY A 50 26.52 54.02 -67.52
CA GLY A 50 25.82 52.76 -67.36
C GLY A 50 25.34 52.57 -65.94
N ASP A 51 24.15 52.00 -65.79
CA ASP A 51 23.59 51.69 -64.49
C ASP A 51 24.28 50.46 -63.89
N PRO A 52 24.49 50.41 -62.55
CA PRO A 52 25.02 49.22 -61.90
C PRO A 52 24.07 48.05 -62.12
N LYS A 53 24.63 46.90 -62.51
CA LYS A 53 23.88 45.65 -62.57
C LYS A 53 23.34 45.34 -61.18
N PRO A 54 22.10 44.82 -61.07
CA PRO A 54 21.57 44.38 -59.79
C PRO A 54 22.54 43.42 -59.10
N ILE A 55 22.92 43.74 -57.87
CA ILE A 55 23.77 42.84 -57.06
C ILE A 55 22.90 41.62 -56.71
N ILE A 56 23.09 40.52 -57.44
CA ILE A 56 22.52 39.23 -57.09
C ILE A 56 23.38 38.67 -55.96
N VAL A 57 23.04 39.03 -54.72
CA VAL A 57 23.61 38.37 -53.55
C VAL A 57 23.01 36.98 -53.49
N GLN A 58 23.75 35.95 -53.92
CA GLN A 58 23.44 34.58 -53.49
C GLN A 58 23.81 34.48 -52.01
N PRO A 59 22.83 34.41 -51.08
CA PRO A 59 23.17 34.10 -49.70
C PRO A 59 23.81 32.71 -49.65
N PRO A 60 24.67 32.44 -48.66
CA PRO A 60 25.31 31.13 -48.51
C PRO A 60 24.24 30.06 -48.31
N GLY A 61 23.86 29.40 -49.41
CA GLY A 61 22.94 28.27 -49.40
C GLY A 61 23.63 27.01 -48.88
N PRO A 62 22.87 26.02 -48.40
CA PRO A 62 23.43 24.75 -47.94
C PRO A 62 24.12 23.99 -49.07
N ILE A 63 25.31 23.45 -48.77
CA ILE A 63 26.04 22.46 -49.57
C ILE A 63 25.39 21.09 -49.29
N ILE A 64 24.16 20.88 -49.76
CA ILE A 64 23.52 19.56 -49.78
C ILE A 64 22.87 19.46 -51.16
N GLU A 65 23.14 18.38 -51.90
CA GLU A 65 22.54 18.12 -53.21
C GLU A 65 21.03 18.32 -53.15
N TRP A 66 20.54 19.26 -53.96
CA TRP A 66 19.13 19.65 -53.99
C TRP A 66 18.39 18.65 -54.89
N ASP A 67 17.45 17.90 -54.32
CA ASP A 67 16.51 17.05 -55.08
C ASP A 67 15.26 17.83 -55.56
N ASP A 68 15.17 19.14 -55.28
CA ASP A 68 14.02 19.97 -55.65
C ASP A 68 14.46 21.32 -56.27
N ASP A 69 14.06 21.56 -57.52
CA ASP A 69 14.32 22.77 -58.35
C ASP A 69 13.61 24.06 -57.83
N GLU A 70 13.34 24.21 -56.53
CA GLU A 70 12.65 25.40 -55.99
C GLU A 70 13.60 26.58 -55.71
N PRO A 71 13.32 27.78 -56.26
CA PRO A 71 14.14 28.97 -56.01
C PRO A 71 14.03 29.45 -54.55
N PHE A 72 15.18 29.83 -53.96
CA PHE A 72 15.27 30.38 -52.60
C PHE A 72 14.61 31.78 -52.51
N ASP A 73 13.33 31.82 -52.18
CA ASP A 73 12.54 33.05 -52.03
C ASP A 73 11.77 33.09 -50.68
N LYS A 74 10.97 34.14 -50.46
CA LYS A 74 10.13 34.28 -49.26
C LYS A 74 9.19 33.10 -49.07
N LYS A 75 8.70 32.49 -50.16
CA LYS A 75 7.77 31.35 -50.12
C LYS A 75 8.52 30.10 -49.63
N TRP A 76 9.73 29.85 -50.14
CA TRP A 76 10.60 28.77 -49.68
C TRP A 76 10.88 28.87 -48.17
N VAL A 77 11.29 30.05 -47.68
CA VAL A 77 11.59 30.26 -46.25
C VAL A 77 10.36 29.95 -45.38
N MET A 78 9.19 30.44 -45.79
CA MET A 78 7.94 30.17 -45.06
C MET A 78 7.56 28.69 -45.09
N THR A 79 7.82 27.97 -46.19
CA THR A 79 7.61 26.52 -46.28
C THR A 79 8.51 25.77 -45.29
N GLN A 80 9.78 26.14 -45.17
CA GLN A 80 10.69 25.49 -44.21
C GLN A 80 10.28 25.75 -42.76
N ILE A 81 9.90 26.99 -42.42
CA ILE A 81 9.37 27.33 -41.09
C ILE A 81 8.13 26.50 -40.78
N LYS A 82 7.20 26.35 -41.73
CA LYS A 82 6.01 25.51 -41.55
C LYS A 82 6.36 24.05 -41.34
N LYS A 83 7.24 23.47 -42.17
CA LYS A 83 7.70 22.08 -42.02
C LYS A 83 8.32 21.84 -40.63
N SER A 84 9.15 22.77 -40.16
CA SER A 84 9.74 22.71 -38.82
C SER A 84 8.69 22.82 -37.71
N ALA A 85 7.77 23.78 -37.81
CA ALA A 85 6.68 23.97 -36.85
C ALA A 85 5.75 22.74 -36.80
N ASP A 86 5.40 22.15 -37.94
CA ASP A 86 4.60 20.94 -38.02
C ASP A 86 5.28 19.76 -37.32
N GLY A 87 6.60 19.63 -37.47
CA GLY A 87 7.40 18.64 -36.75
C GLY A 87 7.33 18.83 -35.23
N ILE A 88 7.51 20.07 -34.75
CA ILE A 88 7.40 20.42 -33.33
C ILE A 88 5.99 20.12 -32.80
N ILE A 89 4.95 20.54 -33.53
CA ILE A 89 3.54 20.32 -33.15
C ILE A 89 3.24 18.82 -33.05
N LYS A 90 3.69 18.00 -34.00
CA LYS A 90 3.53 16.55 -33.95
C LYS A 90 4.24 15.94 -32.74
N SER A 91 5.47 16.37 -32.46
CA SER A 91 6.23 15.90 -31.30
C SER A 91 5.56 16.26 -29.97
N LEU A 92 5.12 17.51 -29.81
CA LEU A 92 4.39 17.96 -28.62
C LEU A 92 3.06 17.21 -28.47
N GLY A 93 2.33 17.00 -29.57
CA GLY A 93 1.09 16.21 -29.57
C GLY A 93 1.31 14.78 -29.09
N ALA A 94 2.40 14.13 -29.52
CA ALA A 94 2.77 12.80 -29.04
C ALA A 94 3.09 12.78 -27.54
N GLN A 95 3.89 13.74 -27.06
CA GLN A 95 4.22 13.87 -25.63
C GLN A 95 2.98 14.12 -24.76
N ILE A 96 2.08 14.99 -25.20
CA ILE A 96 0.80 15.25 -24.51
C ILE A 96 -0.03 13.97 -24.41
N ASN A 97 -0.11 13.20 -25.49
CA ASN A 97 -0.87 11.95 -25.46
C ASN A 97 -0.23 10.90 -24.53
N GLU A 98 1.10 10.81 -24.50
CA GLU A 98 1.82 9.93 -23.58
C GLU A 98 1.54 10.31 -22.11
N ILE A 99 1.70 11.58 -21.76
CA ILE A 99 1.38 12.10 -20.42
C ILE A 99 -0.07 11.79 -20.05
N ARG A 100 -1.01 11.96 -21.00
CA ARG A 100 -2.42 11.65 -20.78
C ARG A 100 -2.63 10.18 -20.44
N VAL A 101 -2.01 9.26 -21.18
CA VAL A 101 -2.09 7.82 -20.91
C VAL A 101 -1.47 7.48 -19.56
N GLN A 102 -0.31 8.06 -19.23
CA GLN A 102 0.33 7.88 -17.92
C GLN A 102 -0.57 8.35 -16.77
N ASN A 103 -1.20 9.53 -16.90
CA ASN A 103 -2.16 10.04 -15.92
C ASN A 103 -3.37 9.13 -15.73
N MET A 104 -3.91 8.56 -16.83
CA MET A 104 -4.99 7.56 -16.72
C MET A 104 -4.53 6.34 -15.92
N GLY A 105 -3.33 5.81 -16.20
CA GLY A 105 -2.77 4.67 -15.47
C GLY A 105 -2.52 4.97 -13.99
N ILE A 106 -2.05 6.18 -13.66
CA ILE A 106 -1.89 6.64 -12.28
C ILE A 106 -3.25 6.69 -11.57
N ASN A 107 -4.26 7.30 -12.19
CA ASN A 107 -5.60 7.40 -11.59
C ASN A 107 -6.18 6.01 -11.30
N SER A 108 -6.10 5.07 -12.24
CA SER A 108 -6.57 3.69 -12.00
C SER A 108 -5.83 3.01 -10.84
N LYS A 109 -4.54 3.31 -10.65
CA LYS A 109 -3.77 2.78 -9.52
C LYS A 109 -4.18 3.44 -8.20
N VAL A 110 -4.49 4.73 -8.21
CA VAL A 110 -5.03 5.46 -7.05
C VAL A 110 -6.37 4.85 -6.62
N ASP A 111 -7.31 4.68 -7.55
CA ASP A 111 -8.62 4.08 -7.27
C ASP A 111 -8.49 2.67 -6.68
N SER A 112 -7.57 1.87 -7.22
CA SER A 112 -7.28 0.52 -6.71
C SER A 112 -6.70 0.54 -5.29
N LEU A 113 -5.80 1.49 -4.99
CA LEU A 113 -5.22 1.63 -3.65
C LEU A 113 -6.26 2.12 -2.65
N GLU A 114 -7.12 3.06 -3.02
CA GLU A 114 -8.22 3.55 -2.18
C GLU A 114 -9.18 2.41 -1.82
N GLY A 115 -9.54 1.56 -2.78
CA GLY A 115 -10.33 0.35 -2.52
C GLY A 115 -9.66 -0.61 -1.53
N LYS A 116 -8.34 -0.80 -1.64
CA LYS A 116 -7.58 -1.64 -0.69
C LYS A 116 -7.53 -1.03 0.71
N VAL A 117 -7.35 0.28 0.81
CA VAL A 117 -7.36 1.00 2.10
C VAL A 117 -8.71 0.83 2.78
N ASN A 118 -9.81 1.09 2.06
CA ASN A 118 -11.17 0.93 2.60
C ASN A 118 -11.43 -0.50 3.10
N ASN A 119 -11.00 -1.52 2.34
CA ASN A 119 -11.13 -2.90 2.76
C ASN A 119 -10.29 -3.23 4.02
N LEU A 120 -9.06 -2.72 4.10
CA LEU A 120 -8.22 -2.89 5.29
C LEU A 120 -8.82 -2.20 6.51
N GLU A 121 -9.42 -1.02 6.35
CA GLU A 121 -10.10 -0.33 7.44
C GLU A 121 -11.29 -1.12 8.00
N ILE A 122 -12.07 -1.77 7.12
CA ILE A 122 -13.16 -2.67 7.52
C ILE A 122 -12.60 -3.86 8.32
N GLN A 123 -11.59 -4.55 7.79
CA GLN A 123 -10.97 -5.69 8.48
C GLN A 123 -10.39 -5.30 9.84
N VAL A 124 -9.77 -4.12 9.95
CA VAL A 124 -9.25 -3.62 11.23
C VAL A 124 -10.37 -3.37 12.24
N LYS A 125 -11.54 -2.87 11.80
CA LYS A 125 -12.71 -2.70 12.69
C LYS A 125 -13.24 -4.06 13.17
N GLU A 126 -13.41 -5.02 12.27
CA GLU A 126 -13.88 -6.37 12.60
C GLU A 126 -12.95 -7.06 13.61
N VAL A 127 -11.63 -7.00 13.39
CA VAL A 127 -10.65 -7.59 14.32
C VAL A 127 -10.68 -6.90 15.69
N LYS A 128 -10.89 -5.57 15.74
CA LYS A 128 -11.03 -4.85 17.01
C LYS A 128 -12.28 -5.30 17.79
N GLU A 129 -13.39 -5.48 17.10
CA GLU A 129 -14.64 -5.98 17.71
C GLU A 129 -14.47 -7.42 18.21
N GLN A 130 -13.90 -8.32 17.39
CA GLN A 130 -13.60 -9.69 17.80
C GLN A 130 -12.68 -9.74 19.03
N ASN A 131 -11.65 -8.89 19.08
CA ASN A 131 -10.77 -8.80 20.25
C ASN A 131 -11.53 -8.36 21.50
N LYS A 132 -12.43 -7.38 21.39
CA LYS A 132 -13.27 -6.92 22.52
C LYS A 132 -14.17 -8.04 23.06
N ASP A 133 -14.76 -8.82 22.16
CA ASP A 133 -15.60 -9.95 22.54
C ASP A 133 -14.78 -11.06 23.21
N LEU A 134 -13.58 -11.34 22.70
CA LEU A 134 -12.65 -12.29 23.33
C LEU A 134 -12.23 -11.85 24.73
N TYR A 135 -11.91 -10.57 24.94
CA TYR A 135 -11.60 -10.03 26.27
C TYR A 135 -12.77 -10.24 27.25
N SER A 136 -13.99 -9.90 26.83
CA SER A 136 -15.19 -10.09 27.65
C SER A 136 -15.40 -11.58 28.01
N LYS A 137 -15.14 -12.48 27.07
CA LYS A 137 -15.26 -13.93 27.28
C LYS A 137 -14.21 -14.45 28.26
N VAL A 138 -12.97 -13.95 28.18
CA VAL A 138 -11.90 -14.30 29.13
C VAL A 138 -12.27 -13.86 30.53
N GLU A 139 -12.74 -12.61 30.71
CA GLU A 139 -13.16 -12.10 32.02
C GLU A 139 -14.31 -12.92 32.65
N SER A 140 -15.29 -13.32 31.83
CA SER A 140 -16.38 -14.20 32.26
C SER A 140 -15.86 -15.57 32.69
N LEU A 141 -14.94 -16.18 31.93
CA LEU A 141 -14.35 -17.47 32.28
C LEU A 141 -13.50 -17.38 33.54
N GLU A 142 -12.74 -16.30 33.75
CA GLU A 142 -11.97 -16.08 34.97
C GLU A 142 -12.89 -15.99 36.20
N THR A 143 -14.05 -15.38 36.06
CA THR A 143 -15.07 -15.31 37.13
C THR A 143 -15.62 -16.70 37.44
N GLN A 144 -16.01 -17.47 36.43
CA GLN A 144 -16.50 -18.84 36.60
C GLN A 144 -15.45 -19.75 37.25
N VAL A 145 -14.18 -19.61 36.88
CA VAL A 145 -13.08 -20.37 37.50
C VAL A 145 -12.93 -20.03 38.98
N LYS A 146 -13.08 -18.76 39.37
CA LYS A 146 -13.06 -18.36 40.78
C LYS A 146 -14.23 -18.96 41.56
N GLU A 147 -15.43 -18.93 41.01
CA GLU A 147 -16.63 -19.52 41.63
C GLU A 147 -16.47 -21.03 41.83
N VAL A 148 -16.03 -21.76 40.82
CA VAL A 148 -15.78 -23.21 40.91
C VAL A 148 -14.70 -23.54 41.95
N LYS A 149 -13.65 -22.72 42.06
CA LYS A 149 -12.62 -22.89 43.10
C LYS A 149 -13.20 -22.75 44.51
N GLU A 150 -14.05 -21.76 44.74
CA GLU A 150 -14.68 -21.57 46.05
C GLU A 150 -15.66 -22.71 46.37
N GLN A 151 -16.49 -23.12 45.40
CA GLN A 151 -17.38 -24.28 45.55
C GLN A 151 -16.61 -25.56 45.90
N ASN A 152 -15.47 -25.80 45.26
CA ASN A 152 -14.62 -26.94 45.59
C ASN A 152 -14.08 -26.87 47.02
N LYS A 153 -13.66 -25.69 47.47
CA LYS A 153 -13.17 -25.49 48.85
C LYS A 153 -14.27 -25.76 49.89
N ASP A 154 -15.48 -25.31 49.61
CA ASP A 154 -16.65 -25.57 50.46
C ASP A 154 -16.98 -27.07 50.51
N LEU A 155 -16.93 -27.75 49.36
CA LEU A 155 -17.13 -29.20 49.29
C LEU A 155 -16.06 -29.97 50.06
N TYR A 156 -14.78 -29.59 49.95
CA TYR A 156 -13.71 -30.21 50.75
C TYR A 156 -13.97 -30.05 52.26
N SER A 157 -14.36 -28.84 52.69
CA SER A 157 -14.69 -28.58 54.10
C SER A 157 -15.88 -29.41 54.57
N LYS A 158 -16.89 -29.60 53.69
CA LYS A 158 -18.06 -30.43 53.99
C LYS A 158 -17.69 -31.91 54.12
N VAL A 159 -16.81 -32.41 53.26
CA VAL A 159 -16.31 -33.79 53.32
C VAL A 159 -15.56 -34.03 54.64
N GLU A 160 -14.64 -33.15 55.02
CA GLU A 160 -13.89 -33.28 56.28
C GLU A 160 -14.82 -33.28 57.52
N SER A 161 -15.86 -32.43 57.51
CA SER A 161 -16.88 -32.43 58.55
C SER A 161 -17.66 -33.74 58.62
N LEU A 162 -18.06 -34.30 57.46
CA LEU A 162 -18.75 -35.58 57.40
C LEU A 162 -17.86 -36.75 57.85
N GLU A 163 -16.58 -36.75 57.47
CA GLU A 163 -15.62 -37.76 57.93
C GLU A 163 -15.48 -37.76 59.46
N THR A 164 -15.48 -36.56 60.07
CA THR A 164 -15.46 -36.41 61.53
C THR A 164 -16.72 -36.98 62.16
N GLN A 165 -17.90 -36.63 61.65
CA GLN A 165 -19.18 -37.17 62.13
C GLN A 165 -19.24 -38.71 62.01
N VAL A 166 -18.74 -39.27 60.90
CA VAL A 166 -18.68 -40.72 60.71
C VAL A 166 -17.77 -41.39 61.75
N LYS A 167 -16.63 -40.78 62.11
CA LYS A 167 -15.77 -41.29 63.17
C LYS A 167 -16.46 -41.26 64.53
N GLU A 168 -17.15 -40.16 64.87
CA GLU A 168 -17.91 -40.03 66.11
C GLU A 168 -19.01 -41.10 66.22
N VAL A 169 -19.80 -41.29 65.17
CA VAL A 169 -20.85 -42.32 65.13
C VAL A 169 -20.28 -43.73 65.27
N LYS A 170 -19.11 -44.01 64.65
CA LYS A 170 -18.43 -45.30 64.82
C LYS A 170 -18.03 -45.56 66.27
N GLU A 171 -17.50 -44.55 66.97
CA GLU A 171 -17.13 -44.70 68.38
C GLU A 171 -18.38 -44.88 69.27
N GLN A 172 -19.44 -44.09 69.03
CA GLN A 172 -20.71 -44.25 69.73
C GLN A 172 -21.31 -45.66 69.55
N ASN A 173 -21.24 -46.21 68.34
CA ASN A 173 -21.69 -47.58 68.08
C ASN A 173 -20.86 -48.60 68.84
N LYS A 174 -19.53 -48.44 68.90
CA LYS A 174 -18.65 -49.32 69.67
C LYS A 174 -18.99 -49.29 71.17
N ASP A 175 -19.21 -48.10 71.73
CA ASP A 175 -19.64 -47.93 73.12
C ASP A 175 -20.99 -48.60 73.38
N LEU A 176 -21.94 -48.49 72.45
CA LEU A 176 -23.23 -49.16 72.55
C LEU A 176 -23.08 -50.69 72.51
N TYR A 177 -22.27 -51.24 71.61
CA TYR A 177 -21.98 -52.68 71.58
C TYR A 177 -21.41 -53.17 72.91
N SER A 178 -20.43 -52.45 73.49
CA SER A 178 -19.88 -52.81 74.80
C SER A 178 -20.90 -52.71 75.94
N LYS A 179 -21.85 -51.78 75.88
CA LYS A 179 -22.96 -51.71 76.87
C LYS A 179 -23.92 -52.88 76.71
N VAL A 180 -24.25 -53.27 75.48
CA VAL A 180 -25.11 -54.43 75.20
C VAL A 180 -24.47 -55.71 75.73
N GLU A 181 -23.19 -55.94 75.46
CA GLU A 181 -22.45 -57.12 75.95
C GLU A 181 -22.47 -57.20 77.49
N LYS A 182 -22.26 -56.07 78.18
CA LYS A 182 -22.37 -56.01 79.65
C LYS A 182 -23.76 -56.36 80.15
N LEU A 183 -24.80 -55.84 79.50
CA LEU A 183 -26.19 -56.14 79.86
C LEU A 183 -26.54 -57.60 79.62
N GLU A 184 -26.04 -58.21 78.55
CA GLU A 184 -26.21 -59.63 78.26
C GLU A 184 -25.60 -60.50 79.36
N VAL A 185 -24.36 -60.20 79.80
CA VAL A 185 -23.71 -60.89 80.93
C VAL A 185 -24.52 -60.75 82.21
N GLN A 186 -24.95 -59.53 82.55
CA GLN A 186 -25.79 -59.29 83.74
C GLN A 186 -27.11 -60.07 83.68
N ASN A 187 -27.73 -60.18 82.51
CA ASN A 187 -28.97 -60.92 82.35
C ASN A 187 -28.76 -62.43 82.56
N ILE A 188 -27.65 -63.00 82.07
CA ILE A 188 -27.27 -64.40 82.31
C ILE A 188 -27.02 -64.65 83.82
N GLU A 189 -26.34 -63.74 84.51
CA GLU A 189 -26.13 -63.83 85.95
C GLU A 189 -27.45 -63.82 86.72
N LEU A 190 -28.37 -62.91 86.39
CA LEU A 190 -29.70 -62.84 87.00
C LEU A 190 -30.55 -64.07 86.71
N GLN A 191 -30.50 -64.61 85.49
CA GLN A 191 -31.16 -65.88 85.15
C GLN A 191 -30.64 -67.03 86.01
N THR A 192 -29.33 -67.13 86.17
CA THR A 192 -28.68 -68.15 87.00
C THR A 192 -29.09 -68.03 88.47
N GLN A 193 -29.11 -66.79 89.00
CA GLN A 193 -29.58 -66.52 90.37
C GLN A 193 -31.05 -66.92 90.57
N ASN A 194 -31.92 -66.57 89.61
CA ASN A 194 -33.34 -66.92 89.66
C ASN A 194 -33.55 -68.44 89.64
N GLU A 195 -32.80 -69.19 88.83
CA GLU A 195 -32.85 -70.65 88.84
C GLU A 195 -32.40 -71.23 90.18
N GLY A 196 -31.34 -70.67 90.79
CA GLY A 196 -30.88 -71.04 92.13
C GLY A 196 -31.95 -70.84 93.20
N LEU A 197 -32.56 -69.64 93.23
CA LEU A 197 -33.66 -69.32 94.14
C LEU A 197 -34.87 -70.23 93.94
N LYS A 198 -35.21 -70.56 92.68
CA LYS A 198 -36.30 -71.49 92.37
C LYS A 198 -36.05 -72.88 92.98
N LYS A 199 -34.84 -73.42 92.84
CA LYS A 199 -34.46 -74.71 93.46
C LYS A 199 -34.54 -74.65 94.99
N GLN A 200 -34.07 -73.57 95.60
CA GLN A 200 -34.17 -73.38 97.05
C GLN A 200 -35.64 -73.34 97.51
N ASN A 201 -36.52 -72.63 96.79
CA ASN A 201 -37.94 -72.61 97.09
C ASN A 201 -38.59 -74.00 96.95
N GLU A 202 -38.24 -74.76 95.91
CA GLU A 202 -38.73 -76.15 95.74
C GLU A 202 -38.34 -77.05 96.91
N GLU A 203 -37.10 -76.94 97.39
CA GLU A 203 -36.60 -77.68 98.55
C GLU A 203 -37.31 -77.27 99.85
N ILE A 204 -37.49 -75.96 100.10
CA ILE A 204 -38.24 -75.46 101.26
C ILE A 204 -39.68 -75.99 101.24
N VAL A 205 -40.35 -75.96 100.08
CA VAL A 205 -41.72 -76.48 99.93
C VAL A 205 -41.77 -77.97 100.25
N LYS A 206 -40.76 -78.75 99.82
CA LYS A 206 -40.66 -80.18 100.13
C LYS A 206 -40.49 -80.41 101.64
N GLN A 207 -39.57 -79.69 102.29
CA GLN A 207 -39.35 -79.77 103.73
C GLN A 207 -40.61 -79.40 104.53
N LEU A 208 -41.34 -78.36 104.11
CA LEU A 208 -42.60 -77.98 104.72
C LEU A 208 -43.65 -79.10 104.62
N LYS A 209 -43.75 -79.79 103.46
CA LYS A 209 -44.66 -80.94 103.31
C LYS A 209 -44.31 -82.09 104.25
N GLU A 210 -43.02 -82.41 104.38
CA GLU A 210 -42.52 -83.46 105.28
C GLU A 210 -42.87 -83.13 106.75
N ILE A 211 -42.64 -81.90 107.19
CA ILE A 211 -43.00 -81.43 108.53
C ILE A 211 -44.52 -81.56 108.76
N LEU A 212 -45.34 -81.18 107.77
CA LEU A 212 -46.79 -81.25 107.87
C LEU A 212 -47.29 -82.68 108.05
N GLU A 213 -46.69 -83.65 107.36
CA GLU A 213 -46.98 -85.08 107.52
C GLU A 213 -46.53 -85.63 108.88
N ILE A 214 -45.42 -85.13 109.44
CA ILE A 214 -45.00 -85.49 110.80
C ILE A 214 -46.02 -84.98 111.83
N ILE A 215 -46.50 -83.75 111.69
CA ILE A 215 -47.48 -83.15 112.61
C ILE A 215 -48.81 -83.91 112.58
N LYS A 216 -49.29 -84.33 111.42
CA LYS A 216 -50.55 -85.09 111.28
C LYS A 216 -50.52 -86.49 111.92
N LYS A 217 -49.34 -87.09 112.10
CA LYS A 217 -49.18 -88.44 112.65
C LYS A 217 -49.06 -88.48 114.17
N LYS A 218 -48.93 -87.32 114.82
CA LYS A 218 -49.01 -87.16 116.28
C LYS A 218 -50.45 -86.87 116.68
#